data_AF-I4B3V4-F1
#
_entry.id   AF-I4B3V4-F1
#
_cell.length_a   1.000
_cell.length_b   1.000
_cell.length_c   1.000
_cell.angle_alpha   90.00
_cell.angle_beta   90.00
_cell.angle_gamma   90.00
#
_symmetry.space_group_name_H-M   'P 1'
#
loop_
_entity.id
_entity.type
_entity.pdbx_description
1 polymer ?
#
loop_
_entity_poly.entity_id
_entity_poly.type
_entity_poly.pdbx_seq_one_letter_code
_entity_poly.pdbx_strand_id
1 'polypeptide(L)'
;MKKIFSTVVILLACLTLTCASSAAPAAKMADEAYEPFDPKKKKPGDECTANDECQKHHACKKRGEKSFCTAPPRPQLPPGVVT
;
A
#
# COMPACT_ATOMS: atom_id res chain seq x y z
N MET A 1 -39.60 45.39 1.21
CA MET A 1 -38.30 45.06 1.84
C MET A 1 -38.17 43.62 2.33
N LYS A 2 -39.23 43.00 2.88
CA LYS A 2 -39.20 41.61 3.39
C LYS A 2 -38.97 40.53 2.32
N LYS A 3 -39.47 40.74 1.10
CA LYS A 3 -39.34 39.80 -0.04
C LYS A 3 -37.92 39.74 -0.62
N ILE A 4 -37.21 40.87 -0.62
CA ILE A 4 -35.84 41.00 -1.15
C ILE A 4 -34.83 40.34 -0.19
N PHE A 5 -35.06 40.49 1.12
CA PHE A 5 -34.26 39.81 2.13
C PHE A 5 -34.37 38.28 2.02
N SER A 6 -35.57 37.74 1.75
CA SER A 6 -35.78 36.29 1.64
C SER A 6 -35.11 35.69 0.41
N THR A 7 -35.09 36.38 -0.73
CA THR A 7 -34.41 35.90 -1.95
C THR A 7 -32.89 35.94 -1.84
N VAL A 8 -32.32 36.95 -1.16
CA VAL A 8 -30.87 37.03 -0.92
C VAL A 8 -30.40 35.90 -0.01
N VAL A 9 -31.16 35.55 1.04
CA VAL A 9 -30.81 34.45 1.94
C VAL A 9 -30.86 33.08 1.24
N ILE A 10 -31.83 32.86 0.34
CA ILE A 10 -31.95 31.61 -0.41
C ILE A 10 -30.83 31.46 -1.44
N LEU A 11 -30.45 32.54 -2.13
CA LEU A 11 -29.33 32.53 -3.08
C LEU A 11 -27.97 32.30 -2.39
N LEU A 12 -27.78 32.83 -1.17
CA LEU A 12 -26.56 32.62 -0.41
C LEU A 12 -26.41 31.17 0.07
N ALA A 13 -27.52 30.50 0.40
CA ALA A 13 -27.53 29.09 0.84
C ALA A 13 -27.28 28.08 -0.29
N CYS A 14 -27.64 28.39 -1.53
CA CYS A 14 -27.36 27.51 -2.67
C CYS A 14 -25.87 27.52 -3.07
N LEU A 15 -25.13 28.58 -2.78
CA LEU A 15 -23.73 28.73 -3.20
C LEU A 15 -22.76 27.85 -2.39
N THR A 16 -23.16 27.38 -1.21
CA THR A 16 -22.30 26.58 -0.32
C THR A 16 -22.36 25.07 -0.57
N LEU A 17 -23.22 24.59 -1.49
CA LEU A 17 -23.52 23.16 -1.64
C LEU A 17 -22.73 22.45 -2.76
N THR A 18 -21.91 23.15 -3.55
CA THR A 18 -21.26 22.58 -4.74
C THR A 18 -19.80 22.18 -4.60
N CYS A 19 -19.22 22.21 -3.39
CA CYS A 19 -17.82 21.78 -3.17
C CYS A 19 -17.73 20.41 -2.49
N ALA A 20 -18.43 19.41 -3.00
CA ALA A 20 -18.06 18.01 -2.78
C ALA A 20 -17.01 17.63 -3.83
N SER A 21 -15.78 18.11 -3.64
CA SER A 21 -14.63 17.72 -4.43
C SER A 21 -14.45 16.21 -4.30
N SER A 22 -14.62 15.49 -5.41
CA SER A 22 -14.27 14.08 -5.54
C SER A 22 -12.77 13.93 -5.30
N ALA A 23 -12.40 13.61 -4.05
CA ALA A 23 -11.08 13.11 -3.72
C ALA A 23 -10.96 11.74 -4.40
N ALA A 24 -10.37 11.71 -5.60
CA ALA A 24 -9.90 10.47 -6.19
C ALA A 24 -8.97 9.81 -5.15
N PRO A 25 -9.16 8.52 -4.81
CA PRO A 25 -8.23 7.84 -3.93
C PRO A 25 -6.87 7.85 -4.63
N ALA A 26 -5.95 8.66 -4.13
CA ALA A 26 -4.57 8.63 -4.56
C ALA A 26 -4.05 7.22 -4.25
N ALA A 27 -3.86 6.41 -5.29
CA ALA A 27 -3.23 5.10 -5.15
C ALA A 27 -1.85 5.31 -4.52
N LYS A 28 -1.72 4.97 -3.25
CA LYS A 28 -0.46 4.96 -2.50
C LYS A 28 0.37 3.80 -3.05
N MET A 29 1.04 4.03 -4.19
CA MET A 29 2.16 3.22 -4.67
C MET A 29 3.37 3.48 -3.75
N ALA A 30 3.21 3.19 -2.47
CA ALA A 30 4.32 3.08 -1.53
C ALA A 30 4.57 1.59 -1.34
N ASP A 31 5.84 1.22 -1.19
CA ASP A 31 6.29 -0.10 -0.70
C ASP A 31 6.52 -1.26 -1.69
N GLU A 32 6.80 -1.01 -2.97
CA GLU A 32 7.59 -1.97 -3.77
C GLU A 32 9.05 -1.50 -3.83
N ALA A 33 9.65 -1.19 -2.67
CA ALA A 33 11.06 -0.87 -2.60
C ALA A 33 11.87 -2.15 -2.86
N TYR A 34 12.58 -2.19 -4.00
CA TYR A 34 13.61 -3.20 -4.22
C TYR A 34 14.73 -2.97 -3.21
N GLU A 35 14.74 -3.77 -2.15
CA GLU A 35 15.82 -3.80 -1.18
C GLU A 35 17.09 -4.38 -1.84
N PRO A 36 18.23 -3.66 -1.81
CA PRO A 36 19.49 -4.18 -2.31
C PRO A 36 19.87 -5.48 -1.58
N PHE A 37 20.32 -6.47 -2.34
CA PHE A 37 20.77 -7.75 -1.80
C PHE A 37 21.99 -7.55 -0.90
N ASP A 38 21.92 -8.04 0.34
CA ASP A 38 23.06 -8.02 1.27
C ASP A 38 23.93 -9.28 1.04
N PRO A 39 25.16 -9.16 0.52
CA PRO A 39 26.03 -10.32 0.27
C PRO A 39 26.43 -11.08 1.54
N LYS A 40 26.21 -10.53 2.75
CA LYS A 40 26.47 -11.21 4.02
C LYS A 40 25.29 -12.04 4.52
N LYS A 41 24.13 -11.94 3.87
CA LYS A 41 22.90 -12.65 4.23
C LYS A 41 22.59 -13.76 3.23
N LYS A 42 21.94 -14.82 3.71
CA LYS A 42 21.55 -16.00 2.95
C LYS A 42 20.39 -15.70 1.99
N LYS A 43 20.48 -16.23 0.77
CA LYS A 43 19.44 -16.06 -0.27
C LYS A 43 18.30 -17.07 -0.06
N PRO A 44 17.14 -16.89 -0.72
CA PRO A 44 16.10 -17.92 -0.76
C PRO A 44 16.65 -19.31 -1.11
N GLY A 45 16.22 -20.34 -0.38
CA GLY A 45 16.63 -21.72 -0.59
C GLY A 45 17.92 -22.13 0.12
N ASP A 46 18.64 -21.20 0.75
CA ASP A 46 19.76 -21.55 1.63
C ASP A 46 19.25 -21.98 3.01
N GLU A 47 19.96 -22.94 3.62
CA GLU A 47 19.65 -23.44 4.96
C GLU A 47 19.93 -22.37 6.01
N CYS A 48 18.97 -22.11 6.89
CA CYS A 48 19.05 -21.10 7.93
C CYS A 48 18.63 -21.69 9.28
N THR A 49 19.15 -21.13 10.35
CA THR A 49 18.72 -21.47 11.73
C THR A 49 17.90 -20.35 12.35
N ALA A 50 18.11 -19.10 11.90
CA ALA A 50 17.38 -17.92 12.36
C ALA A 50 16.98 -17.02 11.18
N ASN A 51 15.95 -16.20 11.39
CA ASN A 51 15.47 -15.25 10.38
C ASN A 51 16.53 -14.19 10.03
N ASP A 52 17.36 -13.80 11.00
CA ASP A 52 18.38 -12.77 10.83
C ASP A 52 19.50 -13.22 9.88
N GLU A 53 19.62 -14.51 9.58
CA GLU A 53 20.57 -15.01 8.61
C GLU A 53 20.11 -14.78 7.17
N CYS A 54 18.81 -14.60 6.96
CA CYS A 54 18.21 -14.43 5.65
C CYS A 54 18.28 -12.97 5.17
N GLN A 55 18.08 -12.77 3.87
CA GLN A 55 17.86 -11.43 3.31
C GLN A 55 16.76 -10.68 4.08
N LYS A 56 16.85 -9.36 4.08
CA LYS A 56 15.84 -8.52 4.74
C LYS A 56 14.46 -8.80 4.13
N HIS A 57 13.42 -8.86 4.96
CA HIS A 57 12.06 -9.29 4.59
C HIS A 57 11.89 -10.76 4.21
N HIS A 58 12.93 -11.58 4.29
CA HIS A 58 12.83 -13.04 4.12
C HIS A 58 12.66 -13.72 5.47
N ALA A 59 11.96 -14.86 5.46
CA ALA A 59 11.72 -15.65 6.67
C ALA A 59 12.42 -17.01 6.57
N CYS A 60 13.02 -17.45 7.67
CA CYS A 60 13.54 -18.79 7.82
C CYS A 60 12.39 -19.76 8.12
N LYS A 61 12.01 -20.59 7.14
CA LYS A 61 10.89 -21.53 7.25
C LYS A 61 11.37 -22.97 7.24
N LYS A 62 10.85 -23.78 8.16
CA LYS A 62 11.13 -25.23 8.20
C LYS A 62 10.48 -25.95 7.02
N ARG A 63 11.26 -26.75 6.29
CA ARG A 63 10.82 -27.64 5.21
C ARG A 63 11.39 -29.04 5.49
N GLY A 64 10.56 -29.91 6.07
CA GLY A 64 11.01 -31.24 6.52
C GLY A 64 11.89 -31.14 7.77
N GLU A 65 13.09 -31.70 7.72
CA GLU A 65 14.04 -31.70 8.84
C GLU A 65 14.84 -30.40 8.97
N LYS A 66 15.01 -29.66 7.87
CA LYS A 66 15.84 -28.45 7.79
C LYS A 66 14.99 -27.19 7.60
N SER A 67 15.57 -26.02 7.87
CA SER A 67 14.94 -24.72 7.66
C SER A 67 15.66 -23.92 6.60
N PHE A 68 14.89 -23.19 5.77
CA PHE A 68 15.41 -22.48 4.61
C PHE A 68 14.86 -21.07 4.52
N CYS A 69 15.69 -20.14 4.06
CA CYS A 69 15.26 -18.78 3.79
C CYS A 69 14.22 -18.77 2.66
N THR A 70 13.10 -18.09 2.88
CA THR A 70 11.99 -18.00 1.92
C THR A 70 11.67 -16.53 1.66
N ALA A 71 11.51 -16.18 0.39
CA ALA A 71 11.12 -14.83 -0.02
C ALA A 71 9.70 -14.48 0.45
N PRO A 72 9.39 -13.21 0.71
CA PRO A 72 8.04 -12.77 1.05
C PRO A 72 7.08 -13.00 -0.14
N PRO A 73 5.79 -13.28 0.13
CA PRO A 73 4.80 -13.38 -0.94
C PRO A 73 4.67 -12.05 -1.66
N ARG A 74 4.67 -12.10 -3.00
CA ARG A 74 4.35 -10.93 -3.83
C ARG A 74 2.89 -10.54 -3.58
N PRO A 75 2.58 -9.25 -3.38
CA PRO A 75 1.20 -8.78 -3.41
C PRO A 75 0.55 -9.17 -4.74
N GLN A 76 -0.64 -9.76 -4.68
CA GLN A 76 -1.41 -10.03 -5.89
C GLN A 76 -2.11 -8.73 -6.32
N LEU A 77 -1.75 -8.22 -7.49
CA LEU A 77 -2.48 -7.13 -8.10
C LEU A 77 -3.85 -7.65 -8.57
N PRO A 78 -4.93 -6.87 -8.39
CA PRO A 78 -6.23 -7.24 -8.92
C PRO A 78 -6.16 -7.35 -10.46
N PRO A 79 -6.90 -8.31 -11.06
CA PRO A 79 -6.91 -8.51 -12.50
C PRO A 79 -7.35 -7.22 -13.22
N GLY A 80 -6.58 -6.78 -14.21
CA GLY A 80 -6.83 -5.55 -14.98
C GLY A 80 -5.98 -4.33 -14.60
N VAL A 81 -5.05 -4.46 -13.66
CA VAL A 81 -4.16 -3.36 -13.19
C VAL A 81 -2.73 -3.44 -13.77
N VAL A 82 -2.53 -4.22 -14.82
CA VAL A 82 -1.30 -4.18 -15.63
C VAL A 82 -1.63 -3.52 -16.96
N THR A 83 -1.25 -2.25 -17.09
CA THR A 83 -1.26 -1.50 -18.37
C THR A 83 -0.08 -1.91 -19.23
#